data_AF-A0A225AQI4-F1
#
_entry.id   AF-A0A225AQI4-F1
#
_cell.length_a   1.000
_cell.length_b   1.000
_cell.length_c   1.000
_cell.angle_alpha   90.00
_cell.angle_beta   90.00
_cell.angle_gamma   90.00
#
_symmetry.space_group_name_H-M   'P 1'
#
loop_
_entity.id
_entity.type
_entity.pdbx_description
1 polymer ?
#
loop_
_entity_poly.entity_id
_entity_poly.type
_entity_poly.pdbx_seq_one_letter_code
_entity_poly.pdbx_strand_id
1 'polypeptide(L)'
;MPDTVGVIIIGAGISGLALARSLSQQNISYMLYESDASLHARPQGYRVRISDEGIQALEQSLSEAHFAKLNASCSLGAGPSNIPQAILDAKSGGVSGGGPLFRPGTRAPISARPQRKPLSADRGVLRKTLLEGIQDRVVFGQKFEHYVDVDGGVVAHFEGGLEVKGSVLVGANGTWSRVRRTLMPSFTILDSSVGLRNTPLNAFVCYISFFLSISFHLSPLFFAFINLPYRQEEKHQLRYRHLYLDIMAYAIMIYVDGGCRRNGSSNAIGAAAAVRKLRWRGKHEHIEQRLSGYSDATNQRAEITAIILGLKMALGCYDDLYCPKPRLHVTIHSDSKYAVNCMNTWIYKWANNGWINSRGNDVANQDLIREASSLDDDVRLLGRVNYVWIPRSENELADGYCNLEMDRMENERVYNYDSDSSDDY
;
A
#
# COMPACT_ATOMS: atom_id res chain seq x y z
N MET A 1 0.88 27.94 27.15
CA MET A 1 1.85 28.56 26.22
C MET A 1 1.06 29.07 25.02
N PRO A 2 0.78 30.39 24.91
CA PRO A 2 -0.15 30.91 23.89
C PRO A 2 0.40 30.97 22.45
N ASP A 3 1.70 30.74 22.24
CA ASP A 3 2.37 31.02 20.95
C ASP A 3 2.80 29.76 20.16
N THR A 4 2.23 28.59 20.45
CA THR A 4 2.58 27.33 19.74
C THR A 4 1.54 27.00 18.68
N VAL A 5 1.96 26.97 17.41
CA VAL A 5 1.11 26.52 16.30
C VAL A 5 0.93 25.00 16.40
N GLY A 6 -0.26 24.47 16.13
CA GLY A 6 -0.46 23.02 16.14
C GLY A 6 0.41 22.32 15.08
N VAL A 7 0.21 22.69 13.81
CA VAL A 7 0.93 22.12 12.66
C VAL A 7 1.59 23.20 11.81
N ILE A 8 2.89 23.10 11.56
CA ILE A 8 3.64 23.94 10.62
C ILE A 8 3.71 23.20 9.28
N ILE A 9 3.17 23.79 8.21
CA ILE A 9 3.21 23.23 6.86
C ILE A 9 4.20 24.03 6.01
N ILE A 10 5.20 23.37 5.44
CA ILE A 10 6.21 24.02 4.59
C ILE A 10 5.88 23.78 3.11
N GLY A 11 5.24 24.74 2.44
CA GLY A 11 4.96 24.78 1.01
C GLY A 11 3.47 24.87 0.67
N ALA A 12 3.07 25.88 -0.11
CA ALA A 12 1.71 26.11 -0.65
C ALA A 12 1.53 25.47 -2.04
N GLY A 13 2.07 24.27 -2.21
CA GLY A 13 1.78 23.42 -3.37
C GLY A 13 0.38 22.81 -3.28
N ILE A 14 0.00 22.00 -4.29
CA ILE A 14 -1.28 21.28 -4.29
C ILE A 14 -1.45 20.46 -3.01
N SER A 15 -0.40 19.73 -2.61
CA SER A 15 -0.45 18.87 -1.43
C SER A 15 -0.51 19.64 -0.11
N GLY A 16 0.32 20.67 0.06
CA GLY A 16 0.29 21.48 1.30
C GLY A 16 -1.04 22.19 1.50
N LEU A 17 -1.63 22.72 0.43
CA LEU A 17 -2.96 23.34 0.48
C LEU A 17 -4.07 22.30 0.72
N ALA A 18 -3.99 21.10 0.13
CA ALA A 18 -4.94 20.03 0.40
C ALA A 18 -4.89 19.55 1.86
N LEU A 19 -3.70 19.41 2.44
CA LEU A 19 -3.53 19.10 3.85
C LEU A 19 -4.13 20.20 4.74
N ALA A 20 -3.78 21.47 4.47
CA ALA A 20 -4.30 22.62 5.21
C ALA A 20 -5.84 22.64 5.21
N ARG A 21 -6.45 22.36 4.07
CA ARG A 21 -7.91 22.26 3.95
C ARG A 21 -8.52 21.15 4.82
N SER A 22 -7.92 19.97 4.80
CA SER A 22 -8.39 18.88 5.64
C SER A 22 -8.22 19.18 7.13
N LEU A 23 -7.09 19.79 7.54
CA LEU A 23 -6.89 20.25 8.91
C LEU A 23 -7.92 21.31 9.33
N SER A 24 -8.27 22.25 8.42
CA SER A 24 -9.33 23.22 8.67
C SER A 24 -10.69 22.56 8.96
N GLN A 25 -11.06 21.53 8.18
CA GLN A 25 -12.33 20.82 8.39
C GLN A 25 -12.38 20.07 9.73
N GLN A 26 -11.22 19.65 10.24
CA GLN A 26 -11.09 18.98 11.54
C GLN A 26 -10.83 19.96 12.70
N ASN A 27 -10.88 21.27 12.47
CA ASN A 27 -10.58 22.31 13.46
C ASN A 27 -9.19 22.17 14.11
N ILE A 28 -8.21 21.62 13.38
CA ILE A 28 -6.83 21.50 13.84
C ILE A 28 -6.10 22.81 13.53
N SER A 29 -5.36 23.34 14.51
CA SER A 29 -4.57 24.56 14.35
C SER A 29 -3.36 24.31 13.44
N TYR A 30 -3.14 25.19 12.46
CA TYR A 30 -1.99 25.13 11.57
C TYR A 30 -1.61 26.50 11.02
N MET A 31 -0.37 26.61 10.58
CA MET A 31 0.13 27.71 9.73
C MET A 31 0.93 27.12 8.56
N LEU A 32 0.70 27.66 7.37
CA LEU A 32 1.37 27.24 6.15
C LEU A 32 2.31 28.33 5.66
N TYR A 33 3.54 27.96 5.32
CA TYR A 33 4.59 28.88 4.88
C TYR A 33 5.05 28.53 3.45
N GLU A 34 5.11 29.53 2.57
CA GLU A 34 5.50 29.37 1.17
C GLU A 34 6.62 30.33 0.79
N SER A 35 7.60 29.80 0.06
CA SER A 35 8.75 30.53 -0.48
C SER A 35 8.39 31.53 -1.59
N ASP A 36 7.38 31.23 -2.39
CA ASP A 36 6.87 32.14 -3.42
C ASP A 36 6.29 33.41 -2.79
N ALA A 37 6.51 34.56 -3.43
CA ALA A 37 6.02 35.85 -2.94
C ALA A 37 4.48 35.99 -2.97
N SER A 38 3.80 35.18 -3.79
CA SER A 38 2.35 35.09 -3.85
C SER A 38 1.91 33.81 -4.57
N LEU A 39 0.62 33.50 -4.52
CA LEU A 39 0.04 32.38 -5.27
C LEU A 39 0.34 32.46 -6.79
N HIS A 40 0.45 33.67 -7.33
CA HIS A 40 0.64 33.95 -8.76
C HIS A 40 2.10 34.09 -9.19
N ALA A 41 3.06 34.02 -8.25
CA ALA A 41 4.48 34.26 -8.54
C ALA A 41 5.07 33.29 -9.58
N ARG A 42 4.45 32.13 -9.79
CA ARG A 42 4.84 31.17 -10.82
C ARG A 42 3.68 30.91 -11.78
N PRO A 43 3.80 31.24 -13.08
CA PRO A 43 2.85 30.76 -14.08
C PRO A 43 3.03 29.24 -14.24
N GLN A 44 2.09 28.46 -13.70
CA GLN A 44 2.10 27.00 -13.76
C GLN A 44 1.01 26.55 -14.74
N GLY A 45 1.22 26.76 -16.04
CA GLY A 45 0.22 26.60 -17.10
C GLY A 45 -0.02 25.16 -17.58
N TYR A 46 0.25 24.14 -16.76
CA TYR A 46 0.01 22.75 -17.15
C TYR A 46 -1.18 22.14 -16.38
N ARG A 47 -1.91 21.25 -17.04
CA ARG A 47 -2.99 20.48 -16.41
C ARG A 47 -2.45 19.27 -15.66
N VAL A 48 -3.06 18.94 -14.53
CA VAL A 48 -2.77 17.75 -13.75
C VAL A 48 -3.93 16.77 -13.91
N ARG A 49 -3.59 15.52 -14.24
CA ARG A 49 -4.57 14.43 -14.22
C ARG A 49 -4.67 13.90 -12.79
N ILE A 50 -5.89 13.84 -12.27
CA ILE A 50 -6.20 13.38 -10.92
C ILE A 50 -6.84 12.01 -11.04
N SER A 51 -6.24 11.00 -10.40
CA SER A 51 -6.76 9.63 -10.34
C SER A 51 -8.00 9.54 -9.45
N ASP A 52 -8.64 8.38 -9.40
CA ASP A 52 -9.81 8.14 -8.54
C ASP A 52 -9.51 8.41 -7.05
N GLU A 53 -8.34 7.95 -6.58
CA GLU A 53 -7.88 8.18 -5.21
C GLU A 53 -7.67 9.68 -4.93
N GLY A 54 -7.13 10.40 -5.92
CA GLY A 54 -6.98 11.85 -5.82
C GLY A 54 -8.31 12.59 -5.79
N ILE A 55 -9.32 12.10 -6.53
CA ILE A 55 -10.68 12.65 -6.50
C ILE A 55 -11.28 12.44 -5.11
N GLN A 56 -11.18 11.22 -4.56
CA GLN A 56 -11.67 10.90 -3.22
C GLN A 56 -11.00 11.76 -2.14
N ALA A 57 -9.69 11.96 -2.23
CA ALA A 57 -8.97 12.82 -1.29
C ALA A 57 -9.44 14.28 -1.35
N LEU A 58 -9.76 14.79 -2.55
CA LEU A 58 -10.29 16.14 -2.73
C LEU A 58 -11.71 16.29 -2.20
N GLU A 59 -12.59 15.31 -2.41
CA GLU A 59 -13.94 15.29 -1.83
C GLU A 59 -13.89 15.33 -0.30
N GLN A 60 -12.92 14.65 0.30
CA GLN A 60 -12.72 14.61 1.75
C GLN A 60 -12.06 15.87 2.31
N SER A 61 -11.29 16.61 1.50
CA SER A 61 -10.53 17.78 1.95
C SER A 61 -11.25 19.10 1.65
N LEU A 62 -12.14 19.13 0.66
CA LEU A 62 -12.87 20.33 0.26
C LEU A 62 -14.32 20.27 0.75
N SER A 63 -14.95 21.45 0.91
CA SER A 63 -16.41 21.47 1.02
C SER A 63 -17.03 21.10 -0.32
N GLU A 64 -18.27 20.62 -0.28
CA GLU A 64 -19.03 20.24 -1.47
C GLU A 64 -19.05 21.37 -2.52
N ALA A 65 -19.23 22.62 -2.09
CA ALA A 65 -19.20 23.79 -2.97
C ALA A 65 -17.83 24.01 -3.66
N HIS A 66 -16.72 23.88 -2.92
CA HIS A 66 -15.38 24.05 -3.50
C HIS A 66 -15.04 22.89 -4.44
N PHE A 67 -15.42 21.67 -4.09
CA PHE A 67 -15.22 20.50 -4.95
C PHE A 67 -16.04 20.62 -6.23
N ALA A 68 -17.33 21.00 -6.14
CA ALA A 68 -18.17 21.22 -7.31
C ALA A 68 -17.59 22.30 -8.25
N LYS A 69 -17.09 23.41 -7.70
CA LYS A 69 -16.41 24.47 -8.44
C LYS A 69 -15.15 23.97 -9.15
N LEU A 70 -14.32 23.19 -8.46
CA LEU A 70 -13.13 22.57 -9.05
C LEU A 70 -13.51 21.61 -10.18
N ASN A 71 -14.49 20.73 -9.93
CA ASN A 71 -14.96 19.74 -10.89
C ASN A 71 -15.52 20.41 -12.15
N ALA A 72 -16.29 21.49 -12.00
CA ALA A 72 -16.81 22.28 -13.12
C ALA A 72 -15.69 22.95 -13.96
N SER A 73 -14.54 23.26 -13.35
CA SER A 73 -13.39 23.82 -14.06
C SER A 73 -12.52 22.77 -14.79
N CYS A 74 -12.72 21.49 -14.48
CA CYS A 74 -11.97 20.41 -15.11
C CYS A 74 -12.41 20.26 -16.57
N SER A 75 -11.46 19.98 -17.46
CA SER A 75 -11.84 19.66 -18.84
C SER A 75 -12.66 18.38 -18.84
N LEU A 76 -13.77 18.38 -19.59
CA LEU A 76 -14.47 17.17 -19.99
C LEU A 76 -13.48 16.34 -20.82
N GLY A 77 -12.67 15.50 -20.18
CA GLY A 77 -11.78 14.60 -20.90
C GLY A 77 -12.65 13.77 -21.85
N ALA A 78 -12.34 13.72 -23.14
CA ALA A 78 -12.85 12.63 -23.95
C ALA A 78 -12.47 11.33 -23.23
N GLY A 79 -13.45 10.43 -23.04
CA GLY A 79 -13.17 9.13 -22.43
C GLY A 79 -12.07 8.40 -23.22
N PRO A 80 -11.54 7.28 -22.68
CA PRO A 80 -10.58 6.45 -23.41
C PRO A 80 -11.04 6.01 -24.81
N SER A 81 -12.31 6.24 -25.18
CA SER A 81 -12.90 5.91 -26.48
C SER A 81 -12.82 6.97 -27.58
N ASN A 82 -12.49 8.26 -27.30
CA ASN A 82 -12.64 9.33 -28.31
C ASN A 82 -11.41 10.21 -28.58
N ILE A 83 -10.23 9.86 -28.05
CA ILE A 83 -8.96 10.44 -28.52
C ILE A 83 -8.20 9.29 -29.19
N PRO A 84 -7.90 9.35 -30.50
CA PRO A 84 -7.04 8.36 -31.13
C PRO A 84 -5.69 8.34 -30.39
N GLN A 85 -5.44 7.32 -29.57
CA GLN A 85 -4.11 7.11 -29.01
C GLN A 85 -3.24 6.57 -30.14
N ALA A 86 -2.50 7.46 -30.78
CA ALA A 86 -1.45 7.04 -31.70
C ALA A 86 -0.28 6.49 -30.87
N ILE A 87 -0.01 5.18 -31.04
CA ILE A 87 1.23 4.60 -30.55
C ILE A 87 2.29 4.90 -31.60
N LEU A 88 3.26 5.72 -31.23
CA LEU A 88 4.39 6.08 -32.06
C LEU A 88 5.57 5.20 -31.69
N ASP A 89 6.16 4.55 -32.68
CA ASP A 89 7.48 3.95 -32.50
C ASP A 89 8.50 5.08 -32.28
N ALA A 90 9.15 5.05 -31.11
CA ALA A 90 10.02 6.14 -30.66
C ALA A 90 11.29 6.33 -31.52
N LYS A 91 11.64 5.36 -32.38
CA LYS A 91 12.84 5.42 -33.23
C LYS A 91 12.50 5.80 -34.68
N SER A 92 11.40 5.29 -35.21
CA SER A 92 11.01 5.44 -36.61
C SER A 92 9.94 6.51 -36.83
N GLY A 93 9.24 6.95 -35.78
CA GLY A 93 8.10 7.87 -35.88
C GLY A 93 6.88 7.23 -36.57
N GLY A 94 6.91 5.93 -36.84
CA GLY A 94 5.81 5.20 -37.45
C GLY A 94 4.61 5.12 -36.52
N VAL A 95 3.43 5.42 -37.07
CA VAL A 95 2.16 5.23 -36.35
C VAL A 95 1.78 3.76 -36.45
N SER A 96 1.88 3.03 -35.35
CA SER A 96 1.25 1.72 -35.25
C SER A 96 -0.23 1.96 -34.99
N GLY A 97 -1.10 1.61 -35.95
CA GLY A 97 -2.54 1.71 -35.79
C GLY A 97 -2.99 1.12 -34.45
N GLY A 98 -3.83 1.87 -33.72
CA GLY A 98 -4.24 1.56 -32.35
C GLY A 98 -4.95 0.21 -32.23
N GLY A 99 -4.18 -0.86 -32.12
CA GLY A 99 -4.61 -2.16 -31.62
C GLY A 99 -4.46 -2.21 -30.09
N PRO A 100 -5.17 -3.10 -29.40
CA PRO A 100 -5.01 -3.26 -27.97
C PRO A 100 -3.54 -3.53 -27.63
N LEU A 101 -3.03 -2.85 -26.60
CA LEU A 101 -1.68 -3.00 -26.04
C LEU A 101 -1.32 -4.43 -25.57
N PHE A 102 -2.17 -5.42 -25.84
CA PHE A 102 -2.07 -6.78 -25.36
C PHE A 102 -2.07 -7.75 -26.54
N ARG A 103 -0.95 -8.47 -26.71
CA ARG A 103 -0.94 -9.70 -27.51
C ARG A 103 -2.04 -10.63 -26.97
N PRO A 104 -2.83 -11.30 -27.82
CA PRO A 104 -3.72 -12.37 -27.38
C PRO A 104 -2.89 -13.39 -26.57
N GLY A 105 -3.21 -13.57 -25.29
CA GLY A 105 -2.52 -14.53 -24.41
C GLY A 105 -1.77 -13.93 -23.21
N THR A 106 -1.47 -12.63 -23.19
CA THR A 106 -0.92 -11.96 -21.99
C THR A 106 -2.03 -11.19 -21.28
N ARG A 107 -2.64 -11.81 -20.25
CA ARG A 107 -3.44 -11.06 -19.26
C ARG A 107 -2.47 -10.17 -18.49
N ALA A 108 -2.47 -8.86 -18.78
CA ALA A 108 -1.98 -7.93 -17.77
C ALA A 108 -2.81 -8.11 -16.49
N PRO A 109 -2.20 -7.94 -15.30
CA PRO A 109 -2.99 -7.77 -14.10
C PRO A 109 -3.92 -6.59 -14.36
N ILE A 110 -5.22 -6.87 -14.41
CA ILE A 110 -6.25 -5.84 -14.50
C ILE A 110 -6.17 -5.14 -13.15
N SER A 111 -5.39 -4.06 -13.06
CA SER A 111 -5.64 -3.05 -12.03
C SER A 111 -7.13 -2.74 -12.16
N ALA A 112 -7.90 -2.91 -11.08
CA ALA A 112 -9.32 -2.62 -11.09
C ALA A 112 -9.54 -1.28 -11.82
N ARG A 113 -10.36 -1.27 -12.87
CA ARG A 113 -10.60 -0.03 -13.64
C ARG A 113 -11.01 1.05 -12.63
N PRO A 114 -10.46 2.27 -12.72
CA PRO A 114 -10.84 3.35 -11.82
C PRO A 114 -12.36 3.49 -11.86
N GLN A 115 -13.01 3.53 -10.69
CA GLN A 115 -14.47 3.58 -10.60
C GLN A 115 -14.97 4.92 -11.15
N ARG A 116 -14.14 5.96 -11.04
CA ARG A 116 -14.42 7.29 -11.54
C ARG A 116 -13.55 7.66 -12.74
N LYS A 117 -14.10 8.51 -13.59
CA LYS A 117 -13.36 9.12 -14.69
C LYS A 117 -12.30 10.08 -14.13
N PRO A 118 -11.02 9.95 -14.53
CA PRO A 118 -9.97 10.87 -14.07
C PRO A 118 -10.29 12.32 -14.40
N LEU A 119 -10.05 13.23 -13.46
CA LEU A 119 -10.21 14.66 -13.68
C LEU A 119 -8.94 15.25 -14.31
N SER A 120 -9.11 16.28 -15.13
CA SER A 120 -8.01 17.02 -15.75
C SER A 120 -8.15 18.50 -15.38
N ALA A 121 -7.51 18.85 -14.26
CA ALA A 121 -7.62 20.15 -13.63
C ALA A 121 -6.48 21.07 -14.08
N ASP A 122 -6.78 22.35 -14.30
CA ASP A 122 -5.73 23.37 -14.42
C ASP A 122 -5.04 23.54 -13.05
N ARG A 123 -3.70 23.52 -13.04
CA ARG A 123 -2.93 23.57 -11.79
C ARG A 123 -3.09 24.88 -11.03
N GLY A 124 -3.21 26.00 -11.75
CA GLY A 124 -3.45 27.32 -11.15
C GLY A 124 -4.82 27.39 -10.51
N VAL A 125 -5.85 26.94 -11.24
CA VAL A 125 -7.24 26.87 -10.73
C VAL A 125 -7.33 25.94 -9.51
N LEU A 126 -6.70 24.77 -9.57
CA LEU A 126 -6.67 23.83 -8.44
C LEU A 126 -6.07 24.46 -7.18
N ARG A 127 -4.89 25.09 -7.29
CA ARG A 127 -4.27 25.76 -6.13
C ARG A 127 -5.12 26.92 -5.63
N LYS A 128 -5.73 27.71 -6.53
CA LYS A 128 -6.62 28.81 -6.16
C LYS A 128 -7.82 28.29 -5.37
N THR A 129 -8.51 27.26 -5.86
CA THR A 129 -9.64 26.64 -5.17
C THR A 129 -9.23 26.06 -3.82
N LEU A 130 -8.06 25.43 -3.72
CA LEU A 130 -7.55 24.92 -2.43
C LEU A 130 -7.18 26.03 -1.45
N LEU A 131 -6.81 27.23 -1.91
CA LEU A 131 -6.48 28.36 -1.05
C LEU A 131 -7.72 29.12 -0.51
N GLU A 132 -8.86 29.04 -1.18
CA GLU A 132 -10.07 29.81 -0.84
C GLU A 132 -10.60 29.56 0.59
N GLY A 133 -10.61 30.55 1.47
CA GLY A 133 -11.08 30.40 2.86
C GLY A 133 -10.04 29.89 3.84
N ILE A 134 -8.76 29.80 3.44
CA ILE A 134 -7.63 29.54 4.35
C ILE A 134 -6.48 30.55 4.17
N GLN A 135 -6.73 31.67 3.49
CA GLN A 135 -5.70 32.66 3.13
C GLN A 135 -5.02 33.28 4.36
N ASP A 136 -5.77 33.47 5.43
CA ASP A 136 -5.33 34.01 6.72
C ASP A 136 -4.28 33.12 7.41
N ARG A 137 -4.22 31.82 7.05
CA ARG A 137 -3.30 30.83 7.60
C ARG A 137 -2.12 30.52 6.68
N VAL A 138 -1.94 31.28 5.60
CA VAL A 138 -0.87 31.10 4.62
C VAL A 138 0.04 32.33 4.59
N VAL A 139 1.32 32.14 4.88
CA VAL A 139 2.34 33.20 4.85
C VAL A 139 3.26 32.97 3.64
N PHE A 140 3.19 33.89 2.68
CA PHE A 140 4.03 33.89 1.48
C PHE A 140 5.37 34.60 1.71
N GLY A 141 6.34 34.38 0.82
CA GLY A 141 7.69 34.94 0.89
C GLY A 141 8.59 34.34 1.97
N GLN A 142 8.16 33.24 2.60
CA GLN A 142 8.87 32.60 3.71
C GLN A 142 9.59 31.34 3.21
N LYS A 143 10.90 31.49 2.95
CA LYS A 143 11.73 30.38 2.48
C LYS A 143 12.33 29.61 3.64
N PHE A 144 11.82 28.40 3.85
CA PHE A 144 12.28 27.50 4.90
C PHE A 144 13.76 27.12 4.75
N GLU A 145 14.53 27.18 5.84
CA GLU A 145 15.94 26.79 5.90
C GLU A 145 16.11 25.41 6.53
N HIS A 146 15.79 25.31 7.81
CA HIS A 146 15.99 24.12 8.62
C HIS A 146 14.99 24.10 9.78
N TYR A 147 14.96 22.99 10.51
CA TYR A 147 14.19 22.88 11.73
C TYR A 147 15.05 22.29 12.85
N VAL A 148 14.64 22.53 14.08
CA VAL A 148 15.26 21.98 15.29
C VAL A 148 14.17 21.27 16.09
N ASP A 149 14.41 20.01 16.42
CA ASP A 149 13.55 19.27 17.35
C ASP A 149 13.77 19.83 18.77
N VAL A 150 12.69 20.13 19.46
CA VAL A 150 12.70 20.63 20.84
C VAL A 150 11.81 19.77 21.71
N ASP A 151 11.97 19.85 23.03
CA ASP A 151 11.13 19.08 23.93
C ASP A 151 9.65 19.48 23.74
N GLY A 152 8.80 18.49 23.40
CA GLY A 152 7.38 18.69 23.11
C GLY A 152 7.03 19.35 21.77
N GLY A 153 7.97 19.50 20.82
CA GLY A 153 7.64 20.06 19.50
C GLY A 153 8.82 20.28 18.55
N VAL A 154 8.65 21.24 17.65
CA VAL A 154 9.62 21.58 16.60
C VAL A 154 9.65 23.08 16.35
N VAL A 155 10.84 23.60 16.07
CA VAL A 155 11.05 25.01 15.68
C VAL A 155 11.49 25.05 14.22
N ALA A 156 10.73 25.76 13.38
CA ALA A 156 11.05 25.99 11.99
C ALA A 156 11.77 27.34 11.83
N HIS A 157 12.90 27.35 11.13
CA HIS A 157 13.68 28.54 10.82
C HIS A 157 13.56 28.88 9.33
N PHE A 158 13.39 30.17 9.03
CA PHE A 158 13.20 30.70 7.68
C PHE A 158 14.27 31.74 7.33
N GLU A 159 14.55 31.88 6.03
CA GLU A 159 15.41 32.94 5.50
C GLU A 159 14.87 34.31 5.96
N GLY A 160 15.75 35.15 6.51
CA GLY A 160 15.36 36.43 7.11
C GLY A 160 15.12 36.38 8.63
N GLY A 161 15.36 35.23 9.28
CA GLY A 161 15.43 35.11 10.74
C GLY A 161 14.08 34.89 11.43
N LEU A 162 13.01 34.62 10.67
CA LEU A 162 11.74 34.21 11.25
C LEU A 162 11.87 32.81 11.87
N GLU A 163 11.38 32.67 13.10
CA GLU A 163 11.29 31.41 13.82
C GLU A 163 9.84 31.11 14.19
N VAL A 164 9.41 29.87 13.97
CA VAL A 164 8.03 29.44 14.23
C VAL A 164 8.06 28.16 15.04
N LYS A 165 7.40 28.18 16.21
CA LYS A 165 7.28 27.02 17.09
C LYS A 165 5.97 26.29 16.83
N GLY A 166 6.03 24.97 16.74
CA GLY A 166 4.82 24.16 16.63
C GLY A 166 4.96 22.76 17.18
N SER A 167 3.84 22.04 17.29
CA SER A 167 3.85 20.65 17.78
C SER A 167 4.30 19.67 16.72
N VAL A 168 3.99 19.94 15.44
CA VAL A 168 4.31 19.07 14.30
C VAL A 168 4.76 19.92 13.12
N LEU A 169 5.74 19.44 12.34
CA LEU A 169 6.17 20.05 11.08
C LEU A 169 5.97 19.09 9.91
N VAL A 170 5.35 19.57 8.84
CA VAL A 170 5.08 18.81 7.62
C VAL A 170 5.77 19.45 6.42
N GLY A 171 6.69 18.72 5.80
CA GLY A 171 7.42 19.17 4.61
C GLY A 171 6.65 18.93 3.31
N ALA A 172 5.96 19.95 2.79
CA ALA A 172 5.19 19.95 1.54
C ALA A 172 5.82 20.76 0.38
N ASN A 173 7.14 20.98 0.43
CA ASN A 173 7.89 21.85 -0.47
C ASN A 173 8.51 21.12 -1.69
N GLY A 174 7.89 20.03 -2.13
CA GLY A 174 8.16 19.37 -3.41
C GLY A 174 9.48 18.57 -3.49
N THR A 175 9.88 18.23 -4.71
CA THR A 175 10.98 17.29 -5.00
C THR A 175 12.29 17.64 -4.31
N TRP A 176 12.60 18.93 -4.16
CA TRP A 176 13.85 19.39 -3.56
C TRP A 176 13.74 19.74 -2.08
N SER A 177 12.72 19.22 -1.39
CA SER A 177 12.43 19.47 0.02
C SER A 177 13.67 19.46 0.91
N ARG A 178 13.90 20.57 1.62
CA ARG A 178 14.94 20.68 2.68
C ARG A 178 14.57 19.86 3.92
N VAL A 179 13.27 19.74 4.23
CA VAL A 179 12.75 18.88 5.31
C VAL A 179 13.16 17.43 5.04
N ARG A 180 12.90 16.91 3.83
CA ARG A 180 13.29 15.56 3.43
C ARG A 180 14.80 15.33 3.47
N ARG A 181 15.62 16.32 3.08
CA ARG A 181 17.08 16.17 3.16
C ARG A 181 17.59 16.02 4.59
N THR A 182 16.95 16.71 5.54
CA THR A 182 17.30 16.64 6.96
C THR A 182 16.90 15.28 7.54
N LEU A 183 15.68 14.81 7.22
CA LEU A 183 15.19 13.50 7.67
C LEU A 183 15.85 12.31 6.97
N MET A 184 16.23 12.47 5.69
CA MET A 184 16.73 11.40 4.83
C MET A 184 17.92 11.89 3.99
N PRO A 185 19.09 12.14 4.62
CA PRO A 185 20.25 12.71 3.93
C PRO A 185 20.84 11.78 2.87
N SER A 186 20.69 10.46 3.03
CA SER A 186 21.17 9.44 2.10
C SER A 186 20.22 9.16 0.94
N PHE A 187 19.05 9.81 0.87
CA PHE A 187 18.09 9.58 -0.20
C PHE A 187 18.50 10.30 -1.48
N THR A 188 18.90 9.53 -2.49
CA THR A 188 19.29 10.06 -3.81
C THR A 188 18.06 10.26 -4.68
N ILE A 189 17.88 11.47 -5.19
CA ILE A 189 16.87 11.73 -6.23
C ILE A 189 17.48 11.29 -7.56
N LEU A 190 16.87 10.29 -8.20
CA LEU A 190 17.22 9.88 -9.54
C LEU A 190 16.56 10.83 -10.54
N ASP A 191 17.36 11.65 -11.22
CA ASP A 191 16.91 12.44 -12.36
C ASP A 191 16.92 11.54 -13.60
N SER A 192 15.76 11.34 -14.23
CA SER A 192 15.65 10.48 -15.40
C SER A 192 16.22 11.12 -16.67
N SER A 193 16.79 12.34 -16.62
CA SER A 193 17.40 13.10 -17.74
C SER A 193 16.45 13.42 -18.90
N VAL A 194 15.27 12.80 -18.95
CA VAL A 194 14.15 13.18 -19.79
C VAL A 194 13.38 14.25 -19.03
N GLY A 195 13.35 15.48 -19.56
CA GLY A 195 12.77 16.69 -18.95
C GLY A 195 11.26 16.67 -18.65
N LEU A 196 10.67 15.50 -18.42
CA LEU A 196 9.36 15.33 -17.82
C LEU A 196 9.47 15.66 -16.33
N ARG A 197 9.26 16.94 -16.01
CA ARG A 197 8.97 17.41 -14.64
C ARG A 197 7.59 16.90 -14.19
N ASN A 198 7.42 15.58 -14.17
CA ASN A 198 6.32 14.95 -13.46
C ASN A 198 6.64 15.10 -11.98
N THR A 199 6.09 16.14 -11.35
CA THR A 199 5.95 16.15 -9.88
C THR A 199 5.22 14.87 -9.51
N PRO A 200 5.85 13.92 -8.79
CA PRO A 200 5.13 12.74 -8.32
C PRO A 200 4.17 13.21 -7.23
N LEU A 201 2.95 13.58 -7.61
CA LEU A 201 1.85 13.80 -6.66
C LEU A 201 1.53 12.50 -5.90
N ASN A 202 1.87 11.34 -6.46
CA ASN A 202 1.56 10.02 -5.89
C ASN A 202 2.33 9.72 -4.60
N ALA A 203 3.57 10.19 -4.45
CA ALA A 203 4.31 10.04 -3.20
C ALA A 203 3.70 10.88 -2.06
N PHE A 204 2.93 11.92 -2.42
CA PHE A 204 2.39 12.90 -1.47
C PHE A 204 0.96 12.57 -1.02
N VAL A 205 0.15 11.93 -1.88
CA VAL A 205 -1.16 11.37 -1.48
C VAL A 205 -0.96 10.28 -0.43
N CYS A 206 0.09 9.45 -0.53
CA CYS A 206 0.41 8.48 0.52
C CYS A 206 0.73 9.15 1.87
N TYR A 207 1.45 10.28 1.90
CA TYR A 207 1.82 10.94 3.16
C TYR A 207 0.63 11.64 3.84
N ILE A 208 -0.28 12.24 3.06
CA ILE A 208 -1.49 12.90 3.60
C ILE A 208 -2.56 11.87 3.95
N SER A 209 -2.76 10.81 3.17
CA SER A 209 -3.63 9.69 3.55
C SER A 209 -3.11 8.96 4.79
N PHE A 210 -1.78 8.87 4.99
CA PHE A 210 -1.19 8.30 6.20
C PHE A 210 -1.39 9.22 7.42
N PHE A 211 -1.18 10.54 7.30
CA PHE A 211 -1.39 11.49 8.41
C PHE A 211 -2.87 11.74 8.76
N LEU A 212 -3.78 11.75 7.78
CA LEU A 212 -5.22 11.88 8.04
C LEU A 212 -5.85 10.58 8.54
N SER A 213 -5.30 9.41 8.17
CA SER A 213 -5.72 8.13 8.76
C SER A 213 -5.28 7.99 10.22
N ILE A 214 -4.19 8.65 10.63
CA ILE A 214 -3.76 8.70 12.04
C ILE A 214 -4.70 9.57 12.88
N SER A 215 -5.39 10.55 12.29
CA SER A 215 -6.29 11.46 13.03
C SER A 215 -7.69 10.91 13.31
N PHE A 216 -8.04 9.72 12.80
CA PHE A 216 -9.37 9.12 13.02
C PHE A 216 -9.35 7.83 13.85
N HIS A 217 -8.19 7.36 14.32
CA HIS A 217 -8.05 6.01 14.89
C HIS A 217 -7.25 5.98 16.19
N LEU A 218 -7.67 6.73 17.21
CA LEU A 218 -7.17 6.52 18.57
C LEU A 218 -8.33 6.27 19.53
N SER A 219 -8.53 4.98 19.86
CA SER A 219 -9.15 4.53 21.09
C SER A 219 -8.37 5.08 22.31
N PRO A 220 -8.97 5.17 23.50
CA PRO A 220 -8.44 5.93 24.66
C PRO A 220 -7.10 5.44 25.26
N LEU A 221 -6.43 4.46 24.65
CA LEU A 221 -5.11 3.99 25.06
C LEU A 221 -3.95 4.89 24.62
N PHE A 222 -4.15 5.81 23.67
CA PHE A 222 -3.08 6.74 23.24
C PHE A 222 -2.92 7.96 24.16
N PHE A 223 -3.95 8.28 24.96
CA PHE A 223 -3.84 9.32 25.99
C PHE A 223 -3.00 8.88 27.21
N ALA A 224 -2.68 7.59 27.34
CA ALA A 224 -1.91 7.07 28.46
C ALA A 224 -0.38 7.21 28.28
N PHE A 225 0.12 7.54 27.08
CA PHE A 225 1.57 7.68 26.84
C PHE A 225 2.12 9.11 26.98
N ILE A 226 1.26 10.11 27.17
CA ILE A 226 1.66 11.53 27.30
C ILE A 226 2.02 11.92 28.74
N ASN A 227 1.88 11.01 29.72
CA ASN A 227 2.05 11.34 31.16
C ASN A 227 2.89 10.36 31.98
N LEU A 228 3.90 9.70 31.39
CA LEU A 228 4.88 8.96 32.20
C LEU A 228 6.13 9.81 32.44
N PRO A 229 6.48 10.14 33.70
CA PRO A 229 7.71 10.85 34.02
C PRO A 229 8.90 9.94 33.70
N TYR A 230 9.70 10.32 32.70
CA TYR A 230 10.83 9.52 32.27
C TYR A 230 12.05 9.78 33.18
N ARG A 231 12.43 8.72 33.90
CA ARG A 231 13.67 8.62 34.68
C ARG A 231 14.81 8.33 33.71
N GLN A 232 15.87 9.15 33.79
CA GLN A 232 17.07 9.08 32.96
C GLN A 232 17.70 7.69 32.93
N GLU A 233 18.08 7.21 31.73
CA GLU A 233 19.30 6.42 31.52
C GLU A 233 19.74 6.38 30.04
N GLU A 234 21.02 6.62 29.81
CA GLU A 234 21.73 6.90 28.55
C GLU A 234 21.84 5.73 27.55
N LYS A 235 20.73 5.24 26.98
CA LYS A 235 20.75 4.25 25.86
C LYS A 235 20.00 4.70 24.60
N HIS A 236 19.94 6.01 24.35
CA HIS A 236 18.99 6.63 23.43
C HIS A 236 19.51 7.00 22.02
N GLN A 237 20.56 6.37 21.48
CA GLN A 237 20.95 6.58 20.07
C GLN A 237 20.77 5.36 19.15
N LEU A 238 20.83 4.14 19.67
CA LEU A 238 20.64 2.93 18.86
C LEU A 238 19.15 2.54 18.69
N ARG A 239 18.27 2.97 19.61
CA ARG A 239 16.83 2.64 19.59
C ARG A 239 16.03 3.41 18.53
N TYR A 240 16.44 4.63 18.16
CA TYR A 240 15.71 5.43 17.16
C TYR A 240 15.97 5.02 15.72
N ARG A 241 17.12 4.40 15.42
CA ARG A 241 17.41 3.88 14.07
C ARG A 241 16.55 2.66 13.72
N HIS A 242 16.13 1.88 14.73
CA HIS A 242 15.19 0.78 14.54
C HIS A 242 13.73 1.25 14.47
N LEU A 243 13.33 2.23 15.28
CA LEU A 243 11.95 2.71 15.31
C LEU A 243 11.54 3.48 14.04
N TYR A 244 12.47 4.20 13.40
CA TYR A 244 12.17 4.98 12.17
C TYR A 244 11.99 4.12 10.90
N LEU A 245 12.52 2.89 10.89
CA LEU A 245 12.36 1.96 9.76
C LEU A 245 11.07 1.13 9.84
N ASP A 246 10.47 0.99 11.02
CA ASP A 246 9.21 0.25 11.20
C ASP A 246 7.96 1.10 10.84
N ILE A 247 8.05 2.44 10.81
CA ILE A 247 6.92 3.34 10.47
C ILE A 247 6.64 3.39 8.95
N MET A 248 7.60 2.99 8.12
CA MET A 248 7.45 2.88 6.65
C MET A 248 7.36 1.42 6.18
N ALA A 249 6.75 0.56 6.97
CA ALA A 249 6.53 -0.83 6.60
C ALA A 249 5.09 -1.07 6.14
N TYR A 250 4.93 -1.64 4.94
CA TYR A 250 3.64 -2.16 4.50
C TYR A 250 3.39 -3.49 5.19
N ALA A 251 2.62 -3.44 6.28
CA ALA A 251 2.32 -4.60 7.09
C ALA A 251 1.08 -5.34 6.57
N ILE A 252 1.25 -6.61 6.20
CA ILE A 252 0.18 -7.49 5.73
C ILE A 252 -0.01 -8.64 6.71
N MET A 253 -1.26 -8.87 7.13
CA MET A 253 -1.66 -10.05 7.89
C MET A 253 -2.49 -10.96 7.00
N ILE A 254 -2.02 -12.19 6.81
CA ILE A 254 -2.66 -13.19 5.95
C ILE A 254 -2.96 -14.42 6.79
N TYR A 255 -4.17 -14.94 6.64
CA TYR A 255 -4.64 -16.17 7.26
C TYR A 255 -4.71 -17.22 6.17
N VAL A 256 -4.10 -18.36 6.39
CA VAL A 256 -4.06 -19.42 5.39
C VAL A 256 -4.59 -20.71 6.00
N ASP A 257 -5.31 -21.48 5.20
CA ASP A 257 -5.77 -22.82 5.56
C ASP A 257 -5.76 -23.74 4.35
N GLY A 258 -5.46 -25.01 4.58
CA GLY A 258 -5.38 -26.03 3.55
C GLY A 258 -6.03 -27.33 4.01
N GLY A 259 -7.09 -27.73 3.31
CA GLY A 259 -7.89 -28.89 3.68
C GLY A 259 -7.86 -29.98 2.60
N CYS A 260 -7.99 -31.22 3.06
CA CYS A 260 -8.24 -32.35 2.17
C CYS A 260 -9.34 -33.27 2.72
N ARG A 261 -10.41 -33.45 1.94
CA ARG A 261 -11.46 -34.45 2.19
C ARG A 261 -11.05 -35.79 1.58
N ARG A 262 -11.39 -36.88 2.28
CA ARG A 262 -11.08 -38.26 1.87
C ARG A 262 -9.57 -38.48 1.65
N ASN A 263 -8.77 -37.87 2.52
CA ASN A 263 -7.32 -37.90 2.48
C ASN A 263 -6.77 -39.33 2.36
N GLY A 264 -5.88 -39.56 1.39
CA GLY A 264 -5.27 -40.87 1.13
C GLY A 264 -6.10 -41.82 0.26
N SER A 265 -7.23 -41.36 -0.29
CA SER A 265 -8.01 -42.11 -1.27
C SER A 265 -7.79 -41.59 -2.69
N SER A 266 -8.05 -42.42 -3.70
CA SER A 266 -8.09 -42.01 -5.12
C SER A 266 -9.19 -41.00 -5.46
N ASN A 267 -10.02 -40.66 -4.48
CA ASN A 267 -11.14 -39.72 -4.57
C ASN A 267 -10.93 -38.50 -3.67
N ALA A 268 -9.69 -38.23 -3.25
CA ALA A 268 -9.36 -37.11 -2.39
C ALA A 268 -9.65 -35.78 -3.10
N ILE A 269 -10.23 -34.84 -2.34
CA ILE A 269 -10.52 -33.48 -2.78
C ILE A 269 -9.72 -32.56 -1.88
N GLY A 270 -8.83 -31.77 -2.46
CA GLY A 270 -7.99 -30.83 -1.72
C GLY A 270 -8.17 -29.42 -2.24
N ALA A 271 -8.26 -28.47 -1.32
CA ALA A 271 -8.23 -27.04 -1.61
C ALA A 271 -7.32 -26.31 -0.63
N ALA A 272 -6.87 -25.13 -1.02
CA ALA A 272 -6.12 -24.22 -0.17
C ALA A 272 -6.69 -22.81 -0.34
N ALA A 273 -6.71 -22.05 0.76
CA ALA A 273 -7.17 -20.68 0.78
C ALA A 273 -6.18 -19.78 1.51
N ALA A 274 -5.99 -18.57 0.98
CA ALA A 274 -5.31 -17.48 1.67
C ALA A 274 -6.24 -16.28 1.74
N VAL A 275 -6.32 -15.66 2.92
CA VAL A 275 -7.25 -14.57 3.22
C VAL A 275 -6.50 -13.41 3.85
N ARG A 276 -6.54 -12.24 3.20
CA ARG A 276 -6.09 -10.97 3.76
C ARG A 276 -7.27 -10.25 4.38
N LYS A 277 -7.26 -10.10 5.70
CA LYS A 277 -8.23 -9.25 6.40
C LYS A 277 -7.88 -7.79 6.15
N LEU A 278 -8.78 -7.03 5.50
CA LEU A 278 -8.60 -5.59 5.35
C LEU A 278 -8.95 -4.94 6.69
N ARG A 279 -8.11 -4.02 7.14
CA ARG A 279 -8.33 -3.32 8.42
C ARG A 279 -9.61 -2.47 8.44
N TRP A 280 -10.23 -2.23 7.29
CA TRP A 280 -11.43 -1.39 7.14
C TRP A 280 -12.58 -2.11 6.42
N ARG A 281 -13.78 -2.00 6.99
CA ARG A 281 -15.11 -2.44 6.48
C ARG A 281 -15.51 -3.91 6.65
N GLY A 282 -14.79 -4.72 7.43
CA GLY A 282 -15.11 -6.15 7.56
C GLY A 282 -15.00 -6.92 6.23
N LYS A 283 -14.36 -6.30 5.21
CA LYS A 283 -14.08 -6.92 3.92
C LYS A 283 -12.76 -7.67 4.02
N HIS A 284 -12.70 -8.82 3.37
CA HIS A 284 -11.50 -9.62 3.21
C HIS A 284 -11.27 -9.87 1.72
N GLU A 285 -10.01 -9.94 1.31
CA GLU A 285 -9.64 -10.47 0.02
C GLU A 285 -9.20 -11.92 0.22
N HIS A 286 -9.59 -12.81 -0.67
CA HIS A 286 -9.20 -14.20 -0.62
C HIS A 286 -8.71 -14.66 -1.99
N ILE A 287 -7.81 -15.64 -1.97
CA ILE A 287 -7.41 -16.42 -3.13
C ILE A 287 -7.57 -17.88 -2.74
N GLU A 288 -8.18 -18.65 -3.62
CA GLU A 288 -8.45 -20.07 -3.45
C GLU A 288 -7.81 -20.85 -4.61
N GLN A 289 -7.26 -22.02 -4.30
CA GLN A 289 -6.66 -22.90 -5.29
C GLN A 289 -7.05 -24.35 -5.04
N ARG A 290 -7.56 -25.00 -6.09
CA ARG A 290 -7.79 -26.44 -6.13
C ARG A 290 -6.45 -27.16 -6.26
N LEU A 291 -6.23 -28.24 -5.52
CA LEU A 291 -5.11 -29.13 -5.78
C LEU A 291 -5.45 -30.01 -6.99
N SER A 292 -4.73 -29.83 -8.10
CA SER A 292 -4.93 -30.63 -9.32
C SER A 292 -4.27 -32.01 -9.17
N GLY A 293 -5.06 -33.08 -9.31
CA GLY A 293 -4.61 -34.48 -9.30
C GLY A 293 -5.15 -35.26 -8.10
N TYR A 294 -6.11 -36.16 -8.34
CA TYR A 294 -6.78 -36.96 -7.30
C TYR A 294 -5.82 -37.88 -6.50
N SER A 295 -4.63 -38.18 -7.02
CA SER A 295 -3.58 -38.95 -6.36
C SER A 295 -2.68 -38.12 -5.42
N ASP A 296 -2.71 -36.80 -5.55
CA ASP A 296 -1.75 -35.88 -4.89
C ASP A 296 -2.43 -34.92 -3.89
N ALA A 297 -3.74 -35.05 -3.70
CA ALA A 297 -4.47 -34.29 -2.69
C ALA A 297 -4.28 -34.94 -1.30
N THR A 298 -3.30 -34.43 -0.55
CA THR A 298 -3.12 -34.77 0.87
C THR A 298 -3.26 -33.52 1.72
N ASN A 299 -3.61 -33.70 3.00
CA ASN A 299 -3.76 -32.57 3.91
C ASN A 299 -2.46 -31.75 4.00
N GLN A 300 -1.31 -32.41 4.11
CA GLN A 300 -0.01 -31.72 4.19
C GLN A 300 0.32 -30.91 2.92
N ARG A 301 -0.07 -31.39 1.74
CA ARG A 301 0.11 -30.65 0.48
C ARG A 301 -0.81 -29.43 0.41
N ALA A 302 -2.06 -29.57 0.85
CA ALA A 302 -3.00 -28.46 0.92
C ALA A 302 -2.48 -27.35 1.84
N GLU A 303 -1.97 -27.70 3.01
CA GLU A 303 -1.43 -26.77 4.00
C GLU A 303 -0.19 -26.00 3.49
N ILE A 304 0.74 -26.67 2.81
CA ILE A 304 1.89 -25.97 2.20
C ILE A 304 1.42 -25.08 1.03
N THR A 305 0.45 -25.56 0.24
CA THR A 305 -0.13 -24.77 -0.86
C THR A 305 -0.79 -23.49 -0.32
N ALA A 306 -1.42 -23.55 0.85
CA ALA A 306 -2.01 -22.39 1.51
C ALA A 306 -0.95 -21.33 1.87
N ILE A 307 0.22 -21.75 2.36
CA ILE A 307 1.36 -20.85 2.60
C ILE A 307 1.85 -20.21 1.29
N ILE A 308 1.99 -20.99 0.21
CA ILE A 308 2.39 -20.49 -1.12
C ILE A 308 1.41 -19.41 -1.60
N LEU A 309 0.10 -19.66 -1.47
CA LEU A 309 -0.93 -18.68 -1.80
C LEU A 309 -0.79 -17.41 -0.96
N GLY A 310 -0.51 -17.54 0.34
CA GLY A 310 -0.28 -16.40 1.21
C GLY A 310 0.92 -15.55 0.78
N LEU A 311 2.03 -16.18 0.41
CA LEU A 311 3.22 -15.48 -0.09
C LEU A 311 2.95 -14.79 -1.44
N LYS A 312 2.31 -15.49 -2.39
CA LYS A 312 1.90 -14.92 -3.68
C LYS A 312 0.95 -13.73 -3.50
N MET A 313 -0.02 -13.86 -2.58
CA MET A 313 -0.90 -12.76 -2.22
C MET A 313 -0.10 -11.56 -1.72
N ALA A 314 0.85 -11.76 -0.79
CA ALA A 314 1.66 -10.68 -0.25
C ALA A 314 2.49 -9.96 -1.33
N LEU A 315 3.13 -10.70 -2.23
CA LEU A 315 3.89 -10.14 -3.36
C LEU A 315 2.98 -9.38 -4.32
N GLY A 316 1.82 -9.94 -4.69
CA GLY A 316 0.84 -9.25 -5.54
C GLY A 316 0.38 -7.92 -4.92
N CYS A 317 0.07 -7.92 -3.61
CA CYS A 317 -0.30 -6.70 -2.89
C CYS A 317 0.81 -5.65 -2.93
N TYR A 318 2.07 -6.09 -2.84
CA TYR A 318 3.23 -5.22 -2.88
C TYR A 318 3.51 -4.67 -4.29
N ASP A 319 3.25 -5.47 -5.31
CA ASP A 319 3.39 -5.06 -6.70
C ASP A 319 2.38 -4.02 -7.15
N ASP A 320 1.18 -4.08 -6.57
CA ASP A 320 0.13 -3.07 -6.77
C ASP A 320 0.45 -1.72 -6.10
N LEU A 321 1.49 -1.64 -5.24
CA LEU A 321 1.87 -0.37 -4.60
C LEU A 321 2.58 0.58 -5.57
N TYR A 322 2.14 1.84 -5.56
CA TYR A 322 2.84 2.93 -6.24
C TYR A 322 4.16 3.28 -5.56
N CYS A 323 5.19 3.58 -6.35
CA CYS A 323 6.51 3.95 -5.84
C CYS A 323 6.52 5.31 -5.09
N PRO A 324 7.37 5.45 -4.05
CA PRO A 324 8.35 4.48 -3.56
C PRO A 324 7.71 3.34 -2.77
N LYS A 325 8.13 2.09 -3.05
CA LYS A 325 7.61 0.93 -2.34
C LYS A 325 8.24 0.85 -0.93
N PRO A 326 7.43 0.81 0.16
CA PRO A 326 7.89 0.67 1.54
C PRO A 326 8.55 -0.69 1.79
N ARG A 327 9.09 -0.96 2.99
CA ARG A 327 9.51 -2.33 3.33
C ARG A 327 8.29 -3.23 3.52
N LEU A 328 8.31 -4.42 2.96
CA LEU A 328 7.19 -5.36 3.06
C LEU A 328 7.28 -6.17 4.36
N HIS A 329 6.32 -6.04 5.26
CA HIS A 329 6.26 -6.81 6.51
C HIS A 329 5.06 -7.76 6.50
N VAL A 330 5.29 -9.05 6.22
CA VAL A 330 4.22 -10.05 6.12
C VAL A 330 4.16 -10.88 7.39
N THR A 331 2.95 -11.11 7.91
CA THR A 331 2.70 -12.11 8.94
C THR A 331 1.67 -13.10 8.41
N ILE A 332 2.08 -14.36 8.28
CA ILE A 332 1.23 -15.46 7.82
C ILE A 332 0.82 -16.29 9.03
N HIS A 333 -0.49 -16.36 9.25
CA HIS A 333 -1.12 -17.15 10.30
C HIS A 333 -1.67 -18.46 9.71
N SER A 334 -1.34 -19.58 10.32
CA SER A 334 -1.84 -20.91 9.96
C SER A 334 -2.07 -21.72 11.23
N ASP A 335 -3.11 -22.56 11.24
CA ASP A 335 -3.36 -23.53 12.31
C ASP A 335 -2.60 -24.86 12.11
N SER A 336 -1.87 -25.00 11.01
CA SER A 336 -1.00 -26.14 10.75
C SER A 336 0.40 -25.95 11.31
N LYS A 337 0.67 -26.64 12.44
CA LYS A 337 2.02 -26.71 13.02
C LYS A 337 3.04 -27.27 12.03
N TYR A 338 2.62 -28.19 11.16
CA TYR A 338 3.47 -28.76 10.12
C TYR A 338 3.94 -27.67 9.14
N ALA A 339 3.01 -26.92 8.55
CA ALA A 339 3.33 -25.86 7.59
C ALA A 339 4.21 -24.75 8.20
N VAL A 340 3.90 -24.32 9.43
CA VAL A 340 4.69 -23.30 10.14
C VAL A 340 6.11 -23.79 10.46
N ASN A 341 6.27 -25.04 10.89
CA ASN A 341 7.60 -25.62 11.17
C ASN A 341 8.43 -25.84 9.91
N CYS A 342 7.78 -26.22 8.79
CA CYS A 342 8.42 -26.30 7.48
C CYS A 342 9.13 -24.98 7.16
N MET A 343 8.41 -23.85 7.25
CA MET A 343 8.94 -22.54 6.89
C MET A 343 9.93 -21.96 7.91
N ASN A 344 9.70 -22.15 9.22
CA ASN A 344 10.57 -21.55 10.24
C ASN A 344 11.87 -22.33 10.48
N THR A 345 11.85 -23.67 10.40
CA THR A 345 12.95 -24.50 10.93
C THR A 345 13.51 -25.47 9.90
N TRP A 346 12.66 -26.12 9.09
CA TRP A 346 13.09 -27.26 8.30
C TRP A 346 13.63 -26.88 6.93
N ILE A 347 13.10 -25.83 6.31
CA ILE A 347 13.50 -25.37 4.97
C ILE A 347 15.01 -25.12 4.85
N TYR A 348 15.61 -24.43 5.83
CA TYR A 348 17.04 -24.14 5.85
C TYR A 348 17.91 -25.38 6.12
N LYS A 349 17.40 -26.35 6.89
CA LYS A 349 18.10 -27.62 7.16
C LYS A 349 18.10 -28.51 5.93
N TRP A 350 16.97 -28.58 5.23
CA TRP A 350 16.82 -29.40 4.03
C TRP A 350 17.54 -28.82 2.82
N ALA A 351 17.55 -27.49 2.67
CA ALA A 351 18.35 -26.84 1.63
C ALA A 351 19.85 -27.17 1.78
N ASN A 352 20.37 -27.20 3.01
CA ASN A 352 21.77 -27.49 3.28
C ASN A 352 22.15 -28.98 3.22
N ASN A 353 21.20 -29.89 3.37
CA ASN A 353 21.47 -31.33 3.40
C ASN A 353 21.07 -32.07 2.11
N GLY A 354 20.77 -31.32 1.04
CA GLY A 354 20.40 -31.88 -0.25
C GLY A 354 18.95 -32.41 -0.34
N TRP A 355 18.05 -31.94 0.52
CA TRP A 355 16.64 -32.35 0.59
C TRP A 355 16.40 -33.79 1.06
N ILE A 356 17.24 -34.25 1.99
CA ILE A 356 17.15 -35.58 2.57
C ILE A 356 16.63 -35.49 4.00
N ASN A 357 15.66 -36.34 4.35
CA ASN A 357 15.11 -36.41 5.71
C ASN A 357 16.03 -37.21 6.66
N SER A 358 15.72 -37.19 7.97
CA SER A 358 16.50 -37.90 8.99
C SER A 358 16.53 -39.42 8.83
N ARG A 359 15.66 -39.99 7.98
CA ARG A 359 15.59 -41.42 7.65
C ARG A 359 16.32 -41.77 6.35
N GLY A 360 16.99 -40.80 5.71
CA GLY A 360 17.74 -41.02 4.47
C GLY A 360 16.91 -41.04 3.19
N ASN A 361 15.61 -40.72 3.27
CA ASN A 361 14.74 -40.62 2.10
C ASN A 361 14.53 -39.16 1.69
N ASP A 362 14.06 -38.94 0.47
CA ASP A 362 13.68 -37.60 0.01
C ASP A 362 12.62 -36.97 0.92
N VAL A 363 12.68 -35.65 1.07
CA VAL A 363 11.71 -34.88 1.84
C VAL A 363 10.35 -34.95 1.15
N ALA A 364 9.32 -35.35 1.89
CA ALA A 364 7.96 -35.38 1.36
C ALA A 364 7.50 -33.96 0.95
N ASN A 365 6.81 -33.86 -0.19
CA ASN A 365 6.30 -32.59 -0.75
C ASN A 365 7.38 -31.56 -1.07
N GLN A 366 8.59 -32.02 -1.40
CA GLN A 366 9.74 -31.19 -1.77
C GLN A 366 9.45 -30.22 -2.92
N ASP A 367 8.57 -30.58 -3.85
CA ASP A 367 8.09 -29.71 -4.93
C ASP A 367 7.50 -28.40 -4.39
N LEU A 368 6.55 -28.50 -3.45
CA LEU A 368 5.87 -27.36 -2.86
C LEU A 368 6.78 -26.60 -1.89
N ILE A 369 7.60 -27.30 -1.12
CA ILE A 369 8.49 -26.65 -0.15
C ILE A 369 9.57 -25.83 -0.87
N ARG A 370 10.07 -26.29 -2.02
CA ARG A 370 11.00 -25.52 -2.85
C ARG A 370 10.36 -24.25 -3.40
N GLU A 371 9.13 -24.34 -3.90
CA GLU A 371 8.38 -23.16 -4.37
C GLU A 371 8.15 -22.17 -3.22
N ALA A 372 7.71 -22.65 -2.06
CA ALA A 372 7.51 -21.81 -0.88
C ALA A 372 8.83 -21.14 -0.43
N SER A 373 9.97 -21.84 -0.52
CA SER A 373 11.29 -21.29 -0.21
C SER A 373 11.65 -20.12 -1.13
N SER A 374 11.45 -20.29 -2.44
CA SER A 374 11.76 -19.25 -3.42
C SER A 374 10.93 -17.99 -3.16
N LEU A 375 9.64 -18.16 -2.85
CA LEU A 375 8.75 -17.04 -2.55
C LEU A 375 9.06 -16.38 -1.19
N ASP A 376 9.49 -17.17 -0.20
CA ASP A 376 9.97 -16.65 1.09
C ASP A 376 11.19 -15.74 0.88
N ASP A 377 12.15 -16.17 0.06
CA ASP A 377 13.33 -15.38 -0.31
C ASP A 377 12.94 -14.08 -1.02
N ASP A 378 12.03 -14.14 -1.99
CA ASP A 378 11.52 -12.95 -2.70
C ASP A 378 10.88 -11.93 -1.74
N VAL A 379 10.08 -12.39 -0.78
CA VAL A 379 9.48 -11.52 0.25
C VAL A 379 10.55 -10.95 1.18
N ARG A 380 11.57 -11.73 1.55
CA ARG A 380 12.69 -11.27 2.40
C ARG A 380 13.61 -10.28 1.71
N LEU A 381 13.74 -10.34 0.38
CA LEU A 381 14.42 -9.29 -0.38
C LEU A 381 13.72 -7.93 -0.25
N LEU A 382 12.39 -7.93 -0.12
CA LEU A 382 11.55 -6.74 -0.01
C LEU A 382 11.32 -6.28 1.45
N GLY A 383 11.53 -7.15 2.44
CA GLY A 383 11.40 -6.81 3.84
C GLY A 383 11.51 -8.00 4.79
N ARG A 384 10.44 -8.32 5.54
CA ARG A 384 10.40 -9.40 6.52
C ARG A 384 9.12 -10.22 6.40
N VAL A 385 9.23 -11.52 6.67
CA VAL A 385 8.10 -12.45 6.76
C VAL A 385 8.19 -13.27 8.05
N ASN A 386 7.06 -13.37 8.74
CA ASN A 386 6.89 -14.12 9.97
C ASN A 386 5.78 -15.17 9.80
N TYR A 387 6.04 -16.39 10.24
CA TYR A 387 5.05 -17.47 10.25
C TYR A 387 4.63 -17.76 11.69
N VAL A 388 3.33 -17.60 11.97
CA VAL A 388 2.76 -17.72 13.32
C VAL A 388 1.73 -18.84 13.33
N TRP A 389 1.93 -19.80 14.23
CA TRP A 389 0.91 -20.82 14.49
C TRP A 389 -0.22 -20.21 15.33
N ILE A 390 -1.47 -20.42 14.91
CA ILE A 390 -2.67 -19.98 15.63
C ILE A 390 -3.62 -21.17 15.92
N PRO A 391 -4.48 -21.10 16.94
CA PRO A 391 -5.53 -22.10 17.14
C PRO A 391 -6.56 -22.07 15.99
N ARG A 392 -7.16 -23.23 15.66
CA ARG A 392 -8.17 -23.35 14.59
C ARG A 392 -9.38 -22.42 14.79
N SER A 393 -9.77 -22.17 16.04
CA SER A 393 -10.84 -21.21 16.40
C SER A 393 -10.54 -19.77 15.97
N GLU A 394 -9.26 -19.43 15.70
CA GLU A 394 -8.85 -18.11 15.22
C GLU A 394 -8.69 -18.06 13.69
N ASN A 395 -8.79 -19.22 13.01
CA ASN A 395 -8.60 -19.37 11.56
C ASN A 395 -9.91 -19.62 10.77
N GLU A 396 -11.06 -19.34 11.38
CA GLU A 396 -12.39 -19.68 10.83
C GLU A 396 -12.67 -19.13 9.42
N LEU A 397 -12.12 -17.96 9.08
CA LEU A 397 -12.33 -17.39 7.75
C LEU A 397 -11.59 -18.16 6.66
N ALA A 398 -10.33 -18.53 6.89
CA ALA A 398 -9.56 -19.28 5.90
C ALA A 398 -10.09 -20.71 5.77
N ASP A 399 -10.45 -21.33 6.90
CA ASP A 399 -11.14 -22.63 6.95
C ASP A 399 -12.47 -22.60 6.19
N GLY A 400 -13.27 -21.54 6.37
CA GLY A 400 -14.52 -21.35 5.64
C GLY A 400 -14.34 -21.29 4.12
N TYR A 401 -13.37 -20.51 3.63
CA TYR A 401 -13.08 -20.44 2.18
C TYR A 401 -12.54 -21.75 1.63
N CYS A 402 -11.65 -22.42 2.37
CA CYS A 402 -11.15 -23.72 1.98
C CYS A 402 -12.28 -24.76 1.87
N ASN A 403 -13.20 -24.79 2.84
CA ASN A 403 -14.35 -25.69 2.83
C ASN A 403 -15.32 -25.37 1.69
N LEU A 404 -15.61 -24.09 1.44
CA LEU A 404 -16.48 -23.69 0.34
C LEU A 404 -15.96 -24.16 -1.01
N GLU A 405 -14.65 -24.06 -1.24
CA GLU A 405 -14.06 -24.52 -2.49
C GLU A 405 -14.11 -26.05 -2.63
N MET A 406 -13.88 -26.79 -1.53
CA MET A 406 -14.08 -28.25 -1.53
C MET A 406 -15.55 -28.64 -1.77
N ASP A 407 -16.51 -27.89 -1.23
CA ASP A 407 -17.95 -28.11 -1.48
C ASP A 407 -18.30 -27.89 -2.97
N ARG A 408 -17.75 -26.85 -3.60
CA ARG A 408 -17.93 -26.62 -5.04
C ARG A 408 -17.37 -27.79 -5.87
N MET A 409 -16.19 -28.29 -5.52
CA MET A 409 -15.60 -29.46 -6.18
C MET A 409 -16.44 -30.73 -6.00
N GLU A 410 -17.06 -30.93 -4.83
CA GLU A 410 -17.99 -32.05 -4.61
C GLU A 410 -19.27 -31.91 -5.43
N ASN A 411 -19.86 -30.71 -5.48
CA ASN A 411 -21.09 -30.46 -6.24
C ASN A 411 -20.88 -30.59 -7.76
N GLU A 412 -19.79 -30.04 -8.30
CA GLU A 412 -19.41 -30.21 -9.71
C GLU A 412 -19.27 -31.70 -10.09
N ARG A 413 -18.81 -32.53 -9.15
CA ARG A 413 -18.68 -33.97 -9.36
C ARG A 413 -20.03 -34.69 -9.39
N VAL A 414 -21.00 -34.29 -8.56
CA VAL A 414 -22.36 -34.86 -8.57
C VAL A 414 -23.05 -34.54 -9.90
N TYR A 415 -22.97 -33.28 -10.35
CA TYR A 415 -23.58 -32.87 -11.62
C TYR A 415 -22.99 -33.59 -12.85
N ASN A 416 -21.68 -33.85 -12.86
CA ASN A 416 -21.05 -34.62 -13.95
C ASN A 416 -21.41 -36.11 -13.92
N TYR A 417 -21.83 -36.66 -12.76
CA TYR A 417 -22.26 -38.06 -12.65
C TYR A 417 -23.71 -38.24 -13.12
N ASP A 418 -24.56 -37.24 -12.86
CA ASP A 418 -25.97 -37.26 -13.31
C ASP A 418 -26.10 -37.01 -14.82
N SER A 419 -25.22 -36.21 -15.44
CA SER A 419 -25.22 -35.95 -16.89
C SER A 419 -24.72 -37.12 -17.75
N ASP A 420 -23.92 -38.03 -17.18
CA ASP A 420 -23.42 -39.23 -17.89
C ASP A 420 -24.41 -40.42 -17.79
N SER A 421 -25.49 -40.30 -17.01
CA SER A 421 -26.50 -41.36 -16.83
C SER A 421 -27.75 -41.22 -17.72
N SER A 422 -27.81 -40.20 -18.59
CA SER A 422 -29.01 -39.89 -19.40
C SER A 422 -28.88 -40.17 -20.90
N ASP A 423 -27.87 -40.93 -21.33
CA ASP A 423 -27.64 -41.29 -22.75
C ASP A 423 -27.88 -42.79 -23.04
N ASP A 424 -28.80 -43.43 -22.32
CA ASP A 424 -29.35 -44.75 -22.69
C ASP A 424 -30.87 -44.71 -22.58
N TYR A 425 -31.57 -44.27 -23.63
CA TYR A 425 -32.91 -44.75 -24.00
C TYR A 425 -33.31 -44.42 -25.44
#